data_AF-X1E1D2-F1
#
_entry.id   AF-X1E1D2-F1
#
_cell.length_a   1.000
_cell.length_b   1.000
_cell.length_c   1.000
_cell.angle_alpha   90.00
_cell.angle_beta   90.00
_cell.angle_gamma   90.00
#
_symmetry.space_group_name_H-M   'P 1'
#
loop_
_entity.id
_entity.type
_entity.pdbx_description
1 polymer ?
#
loop_
_entity_poly.entity_id
_entity_poly.type
_entity_poly.pdbx_seq_one_letter_code
_entity_poly.pdbx_strand_id
1 'polypeptide(L)'
;SYALIAYHTAYLKANYPAEYITAFLITNVGQSEKVATAVAECRRLDITVLPPDINRSQASFSIEKDDSNAPAIRFGLTAIKNVGPGAIEPIIAERGKEGEFKSIEDLCRRADLRGVNKRVLESLIKAGALDCLGDRGSLLNNTNRILSLAQREQRLRETGQSTMFDLWGETMPVPTPSLDLQEADISIKEKLTWEREMIGVYLSEHPFSPFASKVASENTTLCGQIDAELAGQTVVVAGMVASVHHLFTRDRRPFASAVLEDLDGRIEVMVWPNVYASTRDLWQ
;
A
#
# COMPACT_ATOMS: atom_id res chain seq x y z
N SER A 1 -12.92 -29.26 21.31
CA SER A 1 -12.13 -28.04 21.58
C SER A 1 -11.88 -27.19 20.33
N TYR A 2 -11.32 -27.72 19.23
CA TYR A 2 -11.09 -26.94 17.99
C TYR A 2 -12.37 -26.44 17.27
N ALA A 3 -13.46 -27.23 17.29
CA ALA A 3 -14.73 -26.84 16.67
C ALA A 3 -15.34 -25.56 17.28
N LEU A 4 -15.16 -25.33 18.59
CA LEU A 4 -15.64 -24.12 19.25
C LEU A 4 -14.86 -22.87 18.80
N ILE A 5 -13.54 -23.01 18.59
CA ILE A 5 -12.69 -21.93 18.06
C ILE A 5 -13.09 -21.61 16.61
N ALA A 6 -13.33 -22.63 15.79
CA ALA A 6 -13.80 -22.45 14.43
C ALA A 6 -15.17 -21.73 14.40
N TYR A 7 -16.09 -22.11 15.28
CA TYR A 7 -17.39 -21.44 15.42
C TYR A 7 -17.23 -19.97 15.83
N HIS A 8 -16.43 -19.66 16.85
CA HIS A 8 -16.18 -18.28 17.26
C HIS A 8 -15.52 -17.44 16.15
N THR A 9 -14.58 -18.02 15.42
CA THR A 9 -13.91 -17.37 14.28
C THR A 9 -14.92 -17.04 13.19
N ALA A 10 -15.78 -18.00 12.82
CA ALA A 10 -16.84 -17.79 11.84
C ALA A 10 -17.86 -16.74 12.32
N TYR A 11 -18.26 -16.78 13.58
CA TYR A 11 -19.17 -15.80 14.18
C TYR A 11 -18.61 -14.38 14.11
N LEU A 12 -17.35 -14.17 14.50
CA LEU A 12 -16.70 -12.86 14.42
C LEU A 12 -16.58 -12.38 12.99
N LYS A 13 -16.17 -13.24 12.06
CA LYS A 13 -16.08 -12.89 10.64
C LYS A 13 -17.45 -12.53 10.03
N ALA A 14 -18.53 -13.17 10.48
CA ALA A 14 -19.88 -12.91 9.95
C ALA A 14 -20.52 -11.63 10.52
N ASN A 15 -20.25 -11.29 11.79
CA ASN A 15 -20.92 -10.18 12.48
C ASN A 15 -20.06 -8.92 12.63
N TYR A 16 -18.72 -9.07 12.64
CA TYR A 16 -17.73 -8.01 12.84
C TYR A 16 -16.58 -8.17 11.85
N PRO A 17 -16.85 -8.13 10.53
CA PRO A 17 -15.87 -8.49 9.51
C PRO A 17 -14.68 -7.53 9.47
N ALA A 18 -14.90 -6.23 9.64
CA ALA A 18 -13.84 -5.22 9.64
C ALA A 18 -12.88 -5.40 10.83
N GLU A 19 -13.43 -5.64 12.03
CA GLU A 19 -12.67 -5.91 13.25
C GLU A 19 -11.91 -7.23 13.17
N TYR A 20 -12.56 -8.27 12.66
CA TYR A 20 -11.96 -9.59 12.49
C TYR A 20 -10.77 -9.52 11.52
N ILE A 21 -10.94 -8.88 10.35
CA ILE A 21 -9.88 -8.78 9.36
C ILE A 21 -8.75 -7.87 9.87
N THR A 22 -9.08 -6.78 10.57
CA THR A 22 -8.06 -5.93 11.20
C THR A 22 -7.23 -6.72 12.20
N ALA A 23 -7.85 -7.51 13.09
CA ALA A 23 -7.14 -8.37 14.04
C ALA A 23 -6.27 -9.43 13.34
N PHE A 24 -6.78 -10.00 12.24
CA PHE A 24 -6.02 -10.93 11.40
C PHE A 24 -4.78 -10.26 10.79
N LEU A 25 -4.93 -9.05 10.25
CA LEU A 25 -3.83 -8.28 9.67
C LEU A 25 -2.77 -7.93 10.71
N ILE A 26 -3.17 -7.48 11.90
CA ILE A 26 -2.27 -7.18 13.03
C ILE A 26 -1.46 -8.41 13.44
N THR A 27 -2.10 -9.58 13.49
CA THR A 27 -1.44 -10.83 13.92
C THR A 27 -0.45 -11.35 12.87
N ASN A 28 -0.61 -10.97 11.60
CA ASN A 28 0.19 -11.45 10.48
C ASN A 28 1.02 -10.34 9.82
N VAL A 29 1.37 -9.30 10.57
CA VAL A 29 2.28 -8.23 10.11
C VAL A 29 3.59 -8.84 9.59
N GLY A 30 4.05 -8.33 8.44
CA GLY A 30 5.27 -8.81 7.77
C GLY A 30 5.08 -10.05 6.88
N GLN A 31 3.89 -10.67 6.85
CA GLN A 31 3.57 -11.78 5.94
C GLN A 31 2.76 -11.27 4.75
N SER A 32 3.44 -10.81 3.70
CA SER A 32 2.81 -10.17 2.53
C SER A 32 1.73 -11.02 1.86
N GLU A 33 1.91 -12.35 1.78
CA GLU A 33 0.92 -13.27 1.20
C GLU A 33 -0.40 -13.29 1.99
N LYS A 34 -0.31 -13.20 3.32
CA LYS A 34 -1.50 -13.14 4.19
C LYS A 34 -2.17 -11.79 4.13
N VAL A 35 -1.39 -10.71 4.04
CA VAL A 35 -1.93 -9.37 3.79
C VAL A 35 -2.67 -9.34 2.46
N ALA A 36 -2.10 -9.90 1.39
CA ALA A 36 -2.76 -9.97 0.09
C ALA A 36 -4.08 -10.75 0.14
N THR A 37 -4.09 -11.91 0.81
CA THR A 37 -5.32 -12.70 1.00
C THR A 37 -6.39 -11.92 1.78
N ALA A 38 -6.00 -11.22 2.85
CA ALA A 38 -6.92 -10.42 3.66
C ALA A 38 -7.48 -9.22 2.88
N VAL A 39 -6.65 -8.54 2.08
CA VAL A 39 -7.10 -7.42 1.23
C VAL A 39 -8.06 -7.90 0.14
N ALA A 40 -7.81 -9.06 -0.47
CA ALA A 40 -8.76 -9.66 -1.41
C ALA A 40 -10.11 -9.98 -0.75
N GLU A 41 -10.08 -10.49 0.49
CA GLU A 41 -11.29 -10.76 1.26
C GLU A 41 -12.03 -9.47 1.66
N CYS A 42 -11.31 -8.40 1.99
CA CYS A 42 -11.89 -7.07 2.21
C CYS A 42 -12.66 -6.59 0.97
N ARG A 43 -12.07 -6.72 -0.23
CA ARG A 43 -12.76 -6.37 -1.49
C ARG A 43 -14.03 -7.19 -1.68
N ARG A 44 -13.98 -8.51 -1.43
CA ARG A 44 -15.15 -9.40 -1.52
C ARG A 44 -16.28 -9.05 -0.54
N LEU A 45 -15.95 -8.38 0.56
CA LEU A 45 -16.88 -7.99 1.62
C LEU A 45 -17.24 -6.49 1.58
N ASP A 46 -16.86 -5.77 0.51
CA ASP A 46 -17.04 -4.32 0.36
C ASP A 46 -16.46 -3.51 1.53
N ILE A 47 -15.32 -3.95 2.07
CA ILE A 47 -14.59 -3.25 3.13
C ILE A 47 -13.41 -2.50 2.49
N THR A 48 -13.45 -1.18 2.55
CA THR A 48 -12.37 -0.33 2.03
C THR A 48 -11.09 -0.54 2.83
N VAL A 49 -9.97 -0.79 2.13
CA VAL A 49 -8.63 -0.78 2.73
C VAL A 49 -7.90 0.46 2.25
N LEU A 50 -7.60 1.37 3.17
CA LEU A 50 -6.99 2.66 2.88
C LEU A 50 -5.46 2.55 2.93
N PRO A 51 -4.73 3.24 2.03
CA PRO A 51 -3.28 3.19 1.95
C PRO A 51 -2.63 3.74 3.24
N PRO A 52 -1.35 3.46 3.49
CA PRO A 52 -0.65 4.07 4.62
C PRO A 52 -0.57 5.59 4.44
N ASP A 53 -0.68 6.34 5.53
CA ASP A 53 -0.59 7.80 5.56
C ASP A 53 0.04 8.24 6.90
N ILE A 54 1.12 9.01 6.86
CA ILE A 54 1.84 9.47 8.05
C ILE A 54 0.95 10.30 9.00
N ASN A 55 -0.06 10.99 8.46
CA ASN A 55 -0.99 11.82 9.22
C ASN A 55 -2.18 11.03 9.79
N ARG A 56 -2.52 9.86 9.24
CA ARG A 56 -3.72 9.11 9.65
C ARG A 56 -3.42 7.73 10.22
N SER A 57 -2.45 7.01 9.67
CA SER A 57 -2.12 5.63 10.06
C SER A 57 -1.58 5.53 11.48
N GLN A 58 -1.88 4.41 12.14
CA GLN A 58 -1.25 4.01 13.38
C GLN A 58 -0.05 3.09 13.10
N ALA A 59 0.67 2.68 14.15
CA ALA A 59 1.78 1.75 14.02
C ALA A 59 1.30 0.41 13.42
N SER A 60 0.20 -0.12 13.94
CA SER A 60 -0.50 -1.30 13.44
C SER A 60 -1.71 -0.91 12.57
N PHE A 61 -2.32 -1.88 11.89
CA PHE A 61 -3.60 -1.67 11.20
C PHE A 61 -4.65 -1.15 12.17
N SER A 62 -5.49 -0.24 11.69
CA SER A 62 -6.54 0.39 12.51
C SER A 62 -7.81 0.56 11.71
N ILE A 63 -8.95 0.55 12.39
CA ILE A 63 -10.24 0.84 11.79
C ILE A 63 -10.49 2.35 11.91
N GLU A 64 -10.87 2.97 10.81
CA GLU A 64 -11.41 4.32 10.80
C GLU A 64 -12.69 4.37 9.96
N LYS A 65 -13.25 5.56 9.80
CA LYS A 65 -14.36 5.78 8.90
C LYS A 65 -13.84 6.43 7.62
N ASP A 66 -14.31 5.93 6.49
CA ASP A 66 -14.07 6.60 5.21
C ASP A 66 -15.00 7.82 5.03
N ASP A 67 -14.89 8.47 3.87
CA ASP A 67 -15.68 9.66 3.54
C ASP A 67 -17.19 9.36 3.43
N SER A 68 -17.56 8.09 3.24
CA SER A 68 -18.96 7.61 3.24
C SER A 68 -19.43 7.20 4.64
N ASN A 69 -18.62 7.44 5.68
CA ASN A 69 -18.87 7.07 7.07
C ASN A 69 -19.01 5.54 7.27
N ALA A 70 -18.50 4.74 6.32
CA ALA A 70 -18.42 3.29 6.39
C ALA A 70 -17.11 2.86 7.07
N PRO A 71 -17.08 1.67 7.72
CA PRO A 71 -15.86 1.16 8.34
C PRO A 71 -14.81 0.83 7.27
N ALA A 72 -13.63 1.42 7.43
CA ALA A 72 -12.48 1.20 6.55
C ALA A 72 -11.25 0.80 7.37
N ILE A 73 -10.41 -0.04 6.80
CA ILE A 73 -9.17 -0.50 7.43
C ILE A 73 -8.01 0.34 6.91
N ARG A 74 -7.38 1.12 7.77
CA ARG A 74 -6.18 1.89 7.45
C ARG A 74 -4.94 1.02 7.61
N PHE A 75 -4.07 1.04 6.59
CA PHE A 75 -2.80 0.31 6.60
C PHE A 75 -1.88 0.79 7.72
N GLY A 76 -1.31 -0.15 8.48
CA GLY A 76 -0.37 0.15 9.57
C GLY A 76 1.03 0.49 9.05
N LEU A 77 1.66 1.52 9.60
CA LEU A 77 2.97 1.98 9.15
C LEU A 77 4.09 0.93 9.36
N THR A 78 3.99 0.11 10.42
CA THR A 78 4.96 -0.96 10.69
C THR A 78 4.76 -2.19 9.80
N ALA A 79 3.65 -2.28 9.07
CA ALA A 79 3.43 -3.33 8.08
C ALA A 79 4.13 -3.04 6.74
N ILE A 80 4.67 -1.83 6.56
CA ILE A 80 5.49 -1.48 5.40
C ILE A 80 6.85 -2.18 5.51
N LYS A 81 7.27 -2.84 4.44
CA LYS A 81 8.57 -3.51 4.36
C LYS A 81 9.70 -2.56 4.75
N ASN A 82 10.58 -3.02 5.64
CA ASN A 82 11.73 -2.27 6.22
C ASN A 82 11.39 -1.21 7.26
N VAL A 83 10.12 -1.01 7.62
CA VAL A 83 9.71 -0.02 8.61
C VAL A 83 9.44 -0.72 9.94
N GLY A 84 10.16 -0.32 10.98
CA GLY A 84 10.03 -0.87 12.33
C GLY A 84 9.35 0.09 13.31
N PRO A 85 8.87 -0.39 14.47
CA PRO A 85 8.20 0.44 15.47
C PRO A 85 9.08 1.59 15.98
N GLY A 86 10.38 1.35 16.19
CA GLY A 86 11.32 2.39 16.65
C GLY A 86 11.50 3.56 15.69
N ALA A 87 11.10 3.44 14.42
CA ALA A 87 11.09 4.54 13.47
C ALA A 87 9.76 5.33 13.48
N ILE A 88 8.66 4.68 13.86
CA ILE A 88 7.29 5.19 13.66
C ILE A 88 6.67 5.71 14.95
N GLU A 89 6.89 5.04 16.08
CA GLU A 89 6.32 5.43 17.37
C GLU A 89 6.64 6.88 17.74
N PRO A 90 7.87 7.39 17.56
CA PRO A 90 8.16 8.79 17.85
C PRO A 90 7.41 9.77 16.93
N ILE A 91 7.21 9.40 15.66
CA ILE A 91 6.48 10.21 14.69
C ILE A 91 5.00 10.29 15.07
N ILE A 92 4.38 9.17 15.43
CA ILE A 92 2.99 9.11 15.87
C ILE A 92 2.80 9.88 17.18
N ALA A 93 3.73 9.73 18.14
CA ALA A 93 3.69 10.44 19.40
C ALA A 93 3.74 11.96 19.19
N GLU A 94 4.57 12.44 18.26
CA GLU A 94 4.66 13.86 17.93
C GLU A 94 3.40 14.37 17.24
N ARG A 95 2.88 13.62 16.26
CA ARG A 95 1.61 13.92 15.61
C ARG A 95 0.46 14.02 16.61
N GLY A 96 0.44 13.15 17.62
CA GLY A 96 -0.57 13.17 18.68
C GLY A 96 -0.53 14.41 19.57
N LYS A 97 0.62 15.09 19.66
CA LYS A 97 0.80 16.32 20.45
C LYS A 97 0.49 17.58 19.66
N GLU A 98 1.03 17.68 18.45
CA GLU A 98 1.05 18.92 17.67
C GLU A 98 0.14 18.87 16.42
N GLY A 99 -0.51 17.73 16.16
CA GLY A 99 -1.39 17.54 15.00
C GLY A 99 -0.66 17.08 13.74
N GLU A 100 -1.36 17.17 12.60
CA GLU A 100 -0.86 16.69 11.30
C GLU A 100 0.39 17.44 10.83
N PHE A 101 1.26 16.73 10.10
CA PHE A 101 2.40 17.30 9.40
C PHE A 101 1.94 17.96 8.10
N LYS A 102 2.38 19.19 7.86
CA LYS A 102 1.95 20.00 6.70
C LYS A 102 2.87 19.90 5.48
N SER A 103 4.10 19.46 5.70
CA SER A 103 5.13 19.33 4.66
C SER A 103 6.22 18.37 5.13
N ILE A 104 7.11 17.96 4.22
CA ILE A 104 8.26 17.13 4.57
C ILE A 104 9.22 17.87 5.52
N GLU A 105 9.36 19.19 5.37
CA GLU A 105 10.14 20.01 6.28
C GLU A 105 9.53 20.07 7.66
N ASP A 106 8.19 20.20 7.75
CA ASP A 106 7.47 20.20 9.01
C ASP A 106 7.67 18.88 9.76
N LEU A 107 7.60 17.74 9.05
CA LEU A 107 7.96 16.43 9.60
C LEU A 107 9.41 16.41 10.12
N CYS A 108 10.37 16.93 9.34
CA CYS A 108 11.78 16.96 9.75
C CYS A 108 12.05 17.83 10.99
N ARG A 109 11.30 18.92 11.15
CA ARG A 109 11.46 19.88 12.26
C ARG A 109 10.76 19.46 13.54
N ARG A 110 9.66 18.70 13.43
CA ARG A 110 8.82 18.31 14.58
C ARG A 110 9.11 16.91 15.05
N ALA A 111 9.16 15.92 14.16
CA ALA A 111 9.31 14.52 14.58
C ALA A 111 10.75 14.17 15.02
N ASP A 112 10.87 13.21 15.94
CA ASP A 112 12.14 12.50 16.19
C ASP A 112 12.32 11.44 15.10
N LEU A 113 13.28 11.68 14.21
CA LEU A 113 13.58 10.83 13.05
C LEU A 113 14.86 10.00 13.24
N ARG A 114 15.37 9.82 14.48
CA ARG A 114 16.58 9.01 14.74
C ARG A 114 16.45 7.56 14.25
N GLY A 115 15.25 6.99 14.35
CA GLY A 115 14.94 5.65 13.84
C GLY A 115 14.75 5.59 12.32
N VAL A 116 14.66 6.73 11.63
CA VAL A 116 14.40 6.81 10.19
C VAL A 116 15.72 6.98 9.44
N ASN A 117 16.28 5.85 9.01
CA ASN A 117 17.40 5.85 8.07
C ASN A 117 16.92 5.96 6.61
N LYS A 118 17.87 6.05 5.67
CA LYS A 118 17.56 6.15 4.23
C LYS A 118 16.62 5.06 3.72
N ARG A 119 16.86 3.81 4.13
CA ARG A 119 16.02 2.67 3.70
C ARG A 119 14.59 2.81 4.23
N VAL A 120 14.41 3.25 5.47
CA VAL A 120 13.10 3.49 6.07
C VAL A 120 12.37 4.62 5.34
N LEU A 121 13.05 5.74 5.09
CA LEU A 121 12.46 6.88 4.39
C LEU A 121 12.03 6.51 2.97
N GLU A 122 12.90 5.84 2.21
CA GLU A 122 12.55 5.36 0.86
C GLU A 122 11.37 4.39 0.89
N SER A 123 11.31 3.48 1.87
CA SER A 123 10.18 2.56 2.05
C SER A 123 8.87 3.31 2.33
N LEU A 124 8.88 4.32 3.20
CA LEU A 124 7.70 5.14 3.51
C LEU A 124 7.22 5.89 2.27
N ILE A 125 8.13 6.50 1.50
CA ILE A 125 7.78 7.20 0.25
C ILE A 125 7.20 6.22 -0.76
N LYS A 126 7.88 5.10 -1.00
CA LYS A 126 7.47 4.08 -1.98
C LYS A 126 6.13 3.43 -1.65
N ALA A 127 5.82 3.26 -0.37
CA ALA A 127 4.54 2.74 0.10
C ALA A 127 3.39 3.77 0.02
N GLY A 128 3.68 5.05 -0.21
CA GLY A 128 2.69 6.12 -0.25
C GLY A 128 2.40 6.79 1.09
N ALA A 129 3.12 6.43 2.15
CA ALA A 129 2.87 6.99 3.48
C ALA A 129 3.11 8.50 3.56
N LEU A 130 3.88 9.06 2.62
CA LEU A 130 4.21 10.48 2.57
C LEU A 130 3.56 11.21 1.38
N ASP A 131 2.57 10.60 0.70
CA ASP A 131 1.89 11.22 -0.45
C ASP A 131 1.15 12.52 -0.06
N CYS A 132 0.74 12.65 1.21
CA CYS A 132 0.16 13.88 1.75
C CYS A 132 1.18 15.03 1.96
N LEU A 133 2.49 14.74 1.88
CA LEU A 133 3.58 15.70 2.09
C LEU A 133 4.35 16.05 0.81
N GLY A 134 4.08 15.36 -0.31
CA GLY A 134 4.72 15.64 -1.60
C GLY A 134 4.67 14.46 -2.57
N ASP A 135 5.04 14.70 -3.83
CA ASP A 135 5.12 13.63 -4.83
C ASP A 135 6.28 12.65 -4.55
N ARG A 136 6.02 11.36 -4.74
CA ARG A 136 6.99 10.29 -4.46
C ARG A 136 8.31 10.45 -5.21
N GLY A 137 8.27 10.89 -6.47
CA GLY A 137 9.48 11.08 -7.28
C GLY A 137 10.37 12.18 -6.73
N SER A 138 9.78 13.35 -6.46
CA SER A 138 10.47 14.47 -5.81
C SER A 138 11.04 14.09 -4.46
N LEU A 139 10.26 13.40 -3.61
CA LEU A 139 10.73 12.96 -2.29
C LEU A 139 11.89 11.95 -2.38
N LEU A 140 11.81 10.97 -3.30
CA LEU A 140 12.89 10.00 -3.52
C LEU A 140 14.16 10.65 -4.03
N ASN A 141 14.04 11.53 -5.03
CA ASN A 141 15.19 12.25 -5.60
C ASN A 141 15.93 13.10 -4.55
N ASN A 142 15.19 13.62 -3.56
CA ASN A 142 15.73 14.49 -2.51
C ASN A 142 15.95 13.78 -1.16
N THR A 143 15.90 12.45 -1.10
CA THR A 143 16.00 11.67 0.16
C THR A 143 17.23 12.04 1.01
N ASN A 144 18.41 12.19 0.39
CA ASN A 144 19.63 12.55 1.13
C ASN A 144 19.54 13.97 1.74
N ARG A 145 18.89 14.91 1.04
CA ARG A 145 18.70 16.29 1.51
C ARG A 145 17.70 16.32 2.68
N ILE A 146 16.61 15.56 2.57
CA ILE A 146 15.60 15.40 3.61
C ILE A 146 16.25 14.85 4.90
N LEU A 147 17.05 13.78 4.80
CA LEU A 147 17.74 13.22 5.97
C LEU A 147 18.74 14.20 6.59
N SER A 148 19.44 14.97 5.75
CA SER A 148 20.40 15.98 6.23
C SER A 148 19.69 17.09 7.02
N LEU A 149 18.51 17.53 6.55
CA LEU A 149 17.67 18.49 7.27
C LEU A 149 17.21 17.90 8.60
N ALA A 150 16.62 16.69 8.60
CA ALA A 150 16.17 16.01 9.81
C ALA A 150 17.27 15.88 10.87
N GLN A 151 18.48 15.51 10.47
CA GLN A 151 19.63 15.42 11.38
C GLN A 151 20.05 16.77 11.93
N ARG A 152 20.00 17.84 11.12
CA ARG A 152 20.31 19.20 11.57
C ARG A 152 19.29 19.68 12.59
N GLU A 153 18.00 19.54 12.31
CA GLU A 153 16.91 19.94 13.21
C GLU A 153 16.94 19.14 14.52
N GLN A 154 17.26 17.85 14.45
CA GLN A 154 17.47 17.01 15.62
C GLN A 154 18.60 17.56 16.53
N ARG A 155 19.75 17.90 15.94
CA ARG A 155 20.87 18.48 16.69
C ARG A 155 20.52 19.84 17.31
N LEU A 156 19.81 20.70 16.59
CA LEU A 156 19.40 22.02 17.09
C LEU A 156 18.49 21.91 18.32
N ARG A 157 17.58 20.94 18.34
CA ARG A 157 16.72 20.65 19.50
C ARG A 157 17.51 20.12 20.70
N GLU A 158 18.50 19.27 20.45
CA GLU A 158 19.34 18.70 21.50
C GLU A 158 20.29 19.72 22.12
N THR A 159 20.85 20.63 21.33
CA THR A 159 21.80 21.64 21.81
C THR A 159 21.11 22.82 22.49
N GLY A 160 19.78 22.94 22.41
CA GLY A 160 19.04 24.09 22.94
C GLY A 160 19.44 25.41 22.30
N GLN A 161 20.01 25.39 21.09
CA GLN A 161 20.48 26.62 20.44
C GLN A 161 19.34 27.56 20.06
N SER A 162 18.14 27.05 19.87
CA SER A 162 16.94 27.88 19.70
C SER A 162 16.63 28.71 20.94
N THR A 163 16.82 28.17 22.15
CA THR A 163 16.55 28.89 23.40
C THR A 163 17.65 29.88 23.79
N MET A 164 18.90 29.69 23.33
CA MET A 164 20.00 30.63 23.61
C MET A 164 19.91 31.94 22.82
N PHE A 165 19.43 31.92 21.58
CA PHE A 165 19.16 33.13 20.81
C PHE A 165 17.91 33.87 21.32
N ASP A 166 16.87 33.15 21.71
CA ASP A 166 15.68 33.72 22.37
C ASP A 166 16.02 34.41 23.71
N LEU A 167 16.98 33.87 24.48
CA LEU A 167 17.41 34.45 25.76
C LEU A 167 18.14 35.79 25.62
N TRP A 168 18.72 36.07 24.44
CA TRP A 168 19.48 37.31 24.17
C TRP A 168 18.64 38.40 23.51
N GLY A 169 17.32 38.20 23.38
CA GLY A 169 16.38 39.22 22.90
C GLY A 169 16.50 39.55 21.41
N GLU A 170 17.39 38.88 20.68
CA GLU A 170 17.43 38.90 19.22
C GLU A 170 16.61 37.72 18.70
N THR A 171 15.29 37.92 18.57
CA THR A 171 14.45 37.08 17.72
C THR A 171 14.78 37.36 16.26
N MET A 172 16.03 37.12 15.85
CA MET A 172 16.34 36.95 14.43
C MET A 172 15.65 35.66 14.00
N PRO A 173 14.65 35.71 13.10
CA PRO A 173 14.09 34.49 12.55
C PRO A 173 15.25 33.79 11.84
N VAL A 174 15.74 32.69 12.40
CA VAL A 174 16.74 31.86 11.72
C VAL A 174 16.09 31.51 10.37
N PRO A 175 16.70 31.87 9.22
CA PRO A 175 16.13 31.58 7.92
C PRO A 175 15.84 30.10 7.87
N THR A 176 14.56 29.75 7.82
CA THR A 176 14.14 28.37 7.85
C THR A 176 14.60 27.77 6.53
N PRO A 177 15.51 26.78 6.52
CA PRO A 177 15.91 26.17 5.26
C PRO A 177 14.66 25.54 4.65
N SER A 178 14.19 26.10 3.54
CA SER A 178 13.20 25.46 2.69
C SER A 178 13.92 24.40 1.86
N LEU A 179 13.35 23.20 1.76
CA LEU A 179 13.87 22.22 0.82
C LEU A 179 13.40 22.63 -0.56
N ASP A 180 14.33 23.11 -1.39
CA ASP A 180 14.08 23.19 -2.83
C ASP A 180 14.16 21.77 -3.39
N LEU A 181 12.99 21.12 -3.45
CA LEU A 181 12.85 19.75 -3.92
C LEU A 181 12.93 19.73 -5.43
N GLN A 182 13.98 19.09 -5.95
CA GLN A 182 14.08 18.82 -7.38
C GLN A 182 12.99 17.84 -7.80
N GLU A 183 12.11 18.29 -8.69
CA GLU A 183 11.06 17.48 -9.27
C GLU A 183 11.63 16.29 -10.04
N ALA A 184 10.94 15.16 -9.94
CA ALA A 184 11.24 13.98 -10.73
C ALA A 184 9.93 13.28 -11.06
N ASP A 185 9.57 13.24 -12.34
CA ASP A 185 8.37 12.53 -12.78
C ASP A 185 8.56 11.02 -12.69
N ILE A 186 7.59 10.35 -12.10
CA ILE A 186 7.55 8.89 -11.98
C ILE A 186 6.25 8.38 -12.58
N SER A 187 6.35 7.33 -13.39
CA SER A 187 5.18 6.72 -14.02
C SER A 187 4.27 6.03 -12.99
N ILE A 188 2.97 5.97 -13.27
CA ILE A 188 2.00 5.22 -12.43
C ILE A 188 2.45 3.75 -12.28
N LYS A 189 2.95 3.15 -13.37
CA LYS A 189 3.46 1.77 -13.37
C LYS A 189 4.59 1.57 -12.35
N GLU A 190 5.51 2.52 -12.23
CA GLU A 190 6.58 2.47 -11.23
C GLU A 190 6.03 2.65 -9.81
N LYS A 191 5.10 3.60 -9.58
CA LYS A 191 4.43 3.78 -8.28
C LYS A 191 3.74 2.49 -7.81
N LEU A 192 3.00 1.82 -8.70
CA LEU A 192 2.33 0.56 -8.40
C LEU A 192 3.33 -0.58 -8.16
N THR A 193 4.44 -0.61 -8.91
CA THR A 193 5.51 -1.59 -8.69
C THR A 193 6.11 -1.46 -7.28
N TRP A 194 6.37 -0.22 -6.84
CA TRP A 194 6.85 0.07 -5.49
C TRP A 194 5.82 -0.26 -4.43
N GLU A 195 4.55 0.05 -4.67
CA GLU A 195 3.46 -0.29 -3.76
C GLU A 195 3.43 -1.81 -3.52
N ARG A 196 3.38 -2.61 -4.59
CA ARG A 196 3.44 -4.07 -4.46
C ARG A 196 4.70 -4.54 -3.75
N GLU A 197 5.85 -3.92 -4.00
CA GLU A 197 7.11 -4.30 -3.35
C GLU A 197 7.11 -3.99 -1.84
N MET A 198 6.55 -2.86 -1.44
CA MET A 198 6.60 -2.36 -0.06
C MET A 198 5.47 -2.86 0.82
N ILE A 199 4.26 -3.00 0.27
CA ILE A 199 3.06 -3.39 1.03
C ILE A 199 2.46 -4.73 0.58
N GLY A 200 2.92 -5.30 -0.53
CA GLY A 200 2.51 -6.63 -1.02
C GLY A 200 1.24 -6.64 -1.87
N VAL A 201 0.53 -5.52 -1.98
CA VAL A 201 -0.76 -5.35 -2.66
C VAL A 201 -0.82 -4.02 -3.39
N TYR A 202 -1.79 -3.85 -4.29
CA TYR A 202 -2.14 -2.55 -4.87
C TYR A 202 -3.34 -1.96 -4.10
N LEU A 203 -3.16 -0.83 -3.40
CA LEU A 203 -4.24 -0.14 -2.69
C LEU A 203 -4.63 1.18 -3.38
N SER A 204 -3.68 1.86 -4.01
CA SER A 204 -3.91 3.16 -4.66
C SER A 204 -4.79 3.06 -5.92
N GLU A 205 -4.36 2.31 -6.92
CA GLU A 205 -5.11 2.01 -8.13
C GLU A 205 -4.82 0.58 -8.57
N HIS A 206 -5.81 -0.10 -9.15
CA HIS A 206 -5.54 -1.35 -9.82
C HIS A 206 -4.79 -1.06 -11.13
N PRO A 207 -3.70 -1.76 -11.47
CA PRO A 207 -2.97 -1.49 -12.71
C PRO A 207 -3.78 -1.76 -13.99
N PHE A 208 -4.92 -2.46 -13.88
CA PHE A 208 -5.92 -2.58 -14.96
C PHE A 208 -6.84 -1.35 -15.09
N SER A 209 -6.96 -0.49 -14.07
CA SER A 209 -7.88 0.68 -14.06
C SER A 209 -7.75 1.59 -15.28
N PRO A 210 -6.55 1.94 -15.79
CA PRO A 210 -6.42 2.75 -17.00
C PRO A 210 -7.01 2.10 -18.26
N PHE A 211 -7.12 0.77 -18.26
CA PHE A 211 -7.63 -0.02 -19.38
C PHE A 211 -9.12 -0.36 -19.20
N ALA A 212 -9.60 -0.46 -17.96
CA ALA A 212 -10.96 -0.85 -17.64
C ALA A 212 -12.04 -0.03 -18.38
N SER A 213 -11.84 1.29 -18.52
CA SER A 213 -12.78 2.16 -19.25
C SER A 213 -12.82 1.90 -20.75
N LYS A 214 -11.68 1.52 -21.36
CA LYS A 214 -11.63 1.13 -22.78
C LYS A 214 -12.30 -0.21 -22.99
N VAL A 215 -12.04 -1.16 -22.10
CA VAL A 215 -12.49 -2.54 -22.25
C VAL A 215 -13.96 -2.74 -21.87
N ALA A 216 -14.50 -1.92 -20.96
CA ALA A 216 -15.93 -1.92 -20.65
C ALA A 216 -16.83 -1.67 -21.88
N SER A 217 -16.30 -1.05 -22.93
CA SER A 217 -17.03 -0.86 -24.20
C SER A 217 -17.13 -2.12 -25.07
N GLU A 218 -16.38 -3.18 -24.76
CA GLU A 218 -16.27 -4.42 -25.57
C GLU A 218 -17.10 -5.60 -25.03
N ASN A 219 -18.11 -5.33 -24.19
CA ASN A 219 -19.00 -6.35 -23.61
C ASN A 219 -18.25 -7.40 -22.77
N THR A 220 -17.26 -6.96 -21.99
CA THR A 220 -16.46 -7.81 -21.11
C THR A 220 -17.13 -8.05 -19.78
N THR A 221 -17.09 -9.30 -19.32
CA THR A 221 -17.50 -9.73 -17.98
C THR A 221 -16.32 -9.61 -17.03
N LEU A 222 -16.56 -9.05 -15.83
CA LEU A 222 -15.54 -8.98 -14.80
C LEU A 222 -15.31 -10.37 -14.17
N CYS A 223 -14.09 -10.64 -13.72
CA CYS A 223 -13.70 -11.92 -13.14
C CYS A 223 -14.58 -12.31 -11.96
N GLY A 224 -14.93 -11.33 -11.11
CA GLY A 224 -15.79 -11.54 -9.94
C GLY A 224 -17.25 -11.89 -10.26
N GLN A 225 -17.71 -11.59 -11.48
CA GLN A 225 -19.07 -11.86 -11.95
C GLN A 225 -19.23 -13.26 -12.55
N ILE A 226 -18.14 -14.02 -12.70
CA ILE A 226 -18.17 -15.36 -13.29
C ILE A 226 -18.58 -16.37 -12.23
N ASP A 227 -19.83 -16.79 -12.29
CA ASP A 227 -20.43 -17.74 -11.35
C ASP A 227 -21.05 -18.95 -12.06
N ALA A 228 -21.82 -19.74 -11.30
CA ALA A 228 -22.45 -20.96 -11.80
C ALA A 228 -23.53 -20.70 -12.86
N GLU A 229 -24.12 -19.51 -12.93
CA GLU A 229 -25.15 -19.18 -13.93
C GLU A 229 -24.54 -19.03 -15.34
N LEU A 230 -23.27 -18.66 -15.41
CA LEU A 230 -22.50 -18.55 -16.65
C LEU A 230 -21.86 -19.88 -17.09
N ALA A 231 -22.11 -20.98 -16.38
CA ALA A 231 -21.57 -22.28 -16.72
C ALA A 231 -21.99 -22.73 -18.14
N GLY A 232 -21.01 -23.07 -18.97
CA GLY A 232 -21.21 -23.49 -20.37
C GLY A 232 -21.42 -22.34 -21.36
N GLN A 233 -21.44 -21.09 -20.89
CA GLN A 233 -21.52 -19.92 -21.73
C GLN A 233 -20.12 -19.44 -22.15
N THR A 234 -20.03 -18.74 -23.28
CA THR A 234 -18.79 -18.07 -23.70
C THR A 234 -18.82 -16.64 -23.22
N VAL A 235 -17.82 -16.24 -22.43
CA VAL A 235 -17.66 -14.89 -21.91
C VAL A 235 -16.33 -14.30 -22.35
N VAL A 236 -16.28 -12.97 -22.47
CA VAL A 236 -15.03 -12.24 -22.75
C VAL A 236 -14.59 -11.59 -21.45
N VAL A 237 -13.35 -11.83 -21.04
CA VAL A 237 -12.77 -11.28 -19.81
C VAL A 237 -11.53 -10.50 -20.19
N ALA A 238 -11.30 -9.39 -19.50
CA ALA A 238 -10.08 -8.63 -19.63
C ALA A 238 -9.51 -8.30 -18.27
N GLY A 239 -8.20 -8.47 -18.14
CA GLY A 239 -7.48 -8.26 -16.90
C GLY A 239 -5.99 -8.32 -17.15
N MET A 240 -5.22 -8.21 -16.09
CA MET A 240 -3.80 -8.46 -16.09
C MET A 240 -3.49 -9.91 -15.77
N VAL A 241 -2.45 -10.44 -16.42
CA VAL A 241 -1.88 -11.75 -16.06
C VAL A 241 -1.15 -11.60 -14.73
N ALA A 242 -1.70 -12.19 -13.66
CA ALA A 242 -1.14 -12.16 -12.33
C ALA A 242 -0.07 -13.24 -12.12
N SER A 243 -0.27 -14.42 -12.71
CA SER A 243 0.70 -15.51 -12.70
C SER A 243 0.47 -16.46 -13.88
N VAL A 244 1.52 -17.19 -14.27
CA VAL A 244 1.47 -18.21 -15.33
C VAL A 244 2.25 -19.45 -14.90
N HIS A 245 1.62 -20.62 -15.06
CA HIS A 245 2.22 -21.93 -14.89
C HIS A 245 2.24 -22.66 -16.23
N HIS A 246 3.45 -22.83 -16.78
CA HIS A 246 3.65 -23.61 -18.00
C HIS A 246 3.64 -25.11 -17.70
N LEU A 247 2.81 -25.84 -18.43
CA LEU A 247 2.53 -27.25 -18.19
C LEU A 247 2.59 -28.03 -19.50
N PHE A 248 2.60 -29.36 -19.38
CA PHE A 248 2.57 -30.28 -20.50
C PHE A 248 1.45 -31.28 -20.33
N THR A 249 0.74 -31.58 -21.41
CA THR A 249 -0.24 -32.66 -21.44
C THR A 249 0.45 -34.03 -21.37
N ARG A 250 -0.32 -35.13 -21.22
CA ARG A 250 0.23 -36.50 -21.19
C ARG A 250 0.98 -36.87 -22.47
N ASP A 251 0.54 -36.33 -23.60
CA ASP A 251 1.16 -36.41 -24.93
C ASP A 251 2.24 -35.33 -25.17
N ARG A 252 2.73 -34.68 -24.11
CA ARG A 252 3.82 -33.69 -24.12
C ARG A 252 3.57 -32.43 -24.96
N ARG A 253 2.31 -32.02 -25.15
CA ARG A 253 2.01 -30.73 -25.77
C ARG A 253 2.02 -29.62 -24.71
N PRO A 254 2.68 -28.48 -24.98
CA PRO A 254 2.75 -27.38 -24.02
C PRO A 254 1.39 -26.67 -23.91
N PHE A 255 1.01 -26.30 -22.70
CA PHE A 255 -0.14 -25.45 -22.39
C PHE A 255 0.18 -24.57 -21.17
N ALA A 256 -0.70 -23.65 -20.81
CA ALA A 256 -0.54 -22.85 -19.60
C ALA A 256 -1.81 -22.83 -18.75
N SER A 257 -1.65 -22.84 -17.43
CA SER A 257 -2.64 -22.29 -16.50
C SER A 257 -2.20 -20.87 -16.15
N ALA A 258 -3.07 -19.89 -16.31
CA ALA A 258 -2.79 -18.50 -15.96
C ALA A 258 -3.86 -17.97 -15.03
N VAL A 259 -3.47 -17.09 -14.11
CA VAL A 259 -4.43 -16.33 -13.28
C VAL A 259 -4.58 -14.96 -13.90
N LEU A 260 -5.81 -14.63 -14.32
CA LEU A 260 -6.18 -13.28 -14.72
C LEU A 260 -6.75 -12.52 -13.52
N GLU A 261 -6.37 -11.25 -13.39
CA GLU A 261 -6.82 -10.35 -12.34
C GLU A 261 -7.35 -9.05 -12.94
N ASP A 262 -8.57 -8.66 -12.60
CA ASP A 262 -9.18 -7.39 -12.99
C ASP A 262 -9.59 -6.55 -11.77
N LEU A 263 -10.48 -5.57 -11.96
CA LEU A 263 -10.93 -4.70 -10.86
C LEU A 263 -11.75 -5.42 -9.79
N ASP A 264 -12.36 -6.55 -10.12
CA ASP A 264 -13.42 -7.20 -9.35
C ASP A 264 -13.02 -8.58 -8.82
N GLY A 265 -11.99 -9.19 -9.39
CA GLY A 265 -11.52 -10.48 -8.89
C GLY A 265 -10.39 -11.12 -9.67
N ARG A 266 -10.22 -12.41 -9.41
CA ARG A 266 -9.25 -13.27 -10.08
C ARG A 266 -9.93 -14.52 -10.60
N ILE A 267 -9.53 -14.97 -11.77
CA ILE A 267 -9.98 -16.24 -12.34
C ILE A 267 -8.81 -17.03 -12.92
N GLU A 268 -8.78 -18.32 -12.67
CA GLU A 268 -7.84 -19.24 -13.31
C GLU A 268 -8.37 -19.63 -14.69
N VAL A 269 -7.53 -19.43 -15.72
CA VAL A 269 -7.85 -19.78 -17.11
C VAL A 269 -6.86 -20.79 -17.65
N MET A 270 -7.40 -21.79 -18.35
CA MET A 270 -6.61 -22.83 -19.01
C MET A 270 -6.41 -22.47 -20.48
N VAL A 271 -5.16 -22.22 -20.85
CA VAL A 271 -4.74 -21.90 -22.21
C VAL A 271 -4.30 -23.19 -22.89
N TRP A 272 -5.24 -23.89 -23.51
CA TRP A 272 -5.01 -25.19 -24.15
C TRP A 272 -3.97 -25.11 -25.30
N PRO A 273 -3.31 -26.23 -25.66
CA PRO A 273 -2.15 -26.23 -26.54
C PRO A 273 -2.30 -25.48 -27.86
N ASN A 274 -3.45 -25.59 -28.52
CA ASN A 274 -3.68 -24.93 -29.81
C ASN A 274 -3.70 -23.40 -29.66
N VAL A 275 -4.36 -22.89 -28.62
CA VAL A 275 -4.42 -21.46 -28.33
C VAL A 275 -3.06 -20.98 -27.84
N TYR A 276 -2.44 -21.73 -26.92
CA TYR A 276 -1.15 -21.39 -26.34
C TYR A 276 -0.05 -21.25 -27.40
N ALA A 277 0.01 -22.16 -28.37
CA ALA A 277 0.98 -22.11 -29.46
C ALA A 277 0.89 -20.80 -30.27
N SER A 278 -0.32 -20.26 -30.45
CA SER A 278 -0.56 -19.01 -31.20
C SER A 278 -0.47 -17.72 -30.38
N THR A 279 -0.51 -17.81 -29.04
CA THR A 279 -0.62 -16.64 -28.14
C THR A 279 0.49 -16.57 -27.10
N ARG A 280 1.57 -17.34 -27.28
CA ARG A 280 2.63 -17.53 -26.28
C ARG A 280 3.18 -16.22 -25.70
N ASP A 281 3.32 -15.19 -26.53
CA ASP A 281 3.91 -13.91 -26.13
C ASP A 281 2.98 -13.05 -25.26
N LEU A 282 1.68 -13.39 -25.20
CA LEU A 282 0.69 -12.70 -24.37
C LEU A 282 0.68 -13.20 -22.91
N TRP A 283 1.31 -14.34 -22.63
CA TRP A 283 1.27 -15.01 -21.32
C TRP A 283 2.62 -14.88 -20.58
N GLN A 284 3.21 -13.68 -20.59
CA GLN A 284 4.52 -13.38 -19.97
C GLN A 284 4.40 -12.43 -18.79
#